data_AF-A0A5K7X397-F1
#
_entry.id   AF-A0A5K7X397-F1
#
_cell.length_a   1.000
_cell.length_b   1.000
_cell.length_c   1.000
_cell.angle_alpha   90.00
_cell.angle_beta   90.00
_cell.angle_gamma   90.00
#
_symmetry.space_group_name_H-M   'P 1'
#
loop_
_entity.id
_entity.type
_entity.pdbx_description
1 polymer ?
#
loop_
_entity_poly.entity_id
_entity_poly.type
_entity_poly.pdbx_seq_one_letter_code
_entity_poly.pdbx_strand_id
1 'polypeptide(L)'
;MKNGFATLGRLARPLSVCTLSRGAILAALFTANSPAIAADDLMSAAASRYDEPALSSSPLLADAAVVEAYAELPVAGDVDLASHEIYAPYAWNWRDTLSLFVGYEGSKQPQDFGVNAHFGGRSHLNFGMPVLEEAGLGLQMGTAINATANAVQVNDRLIDNSSRTQSFTTVGLFQRTDAGLIWGLGYDFLYQEYYDNFTLGQYRGRLGWQVSPANEFGVQAAIRDNNDAGQYGAVTVLLRPITQGSVYARHTWKNQAAIGCWVGVAEGHSEANVLGDYPPQDECLVFGSDLYVPLGDYVGLFGESNFMTPVDTGAVDAYLGFEIHPWGGARLARHNLFAPVLPVANNTSMTVDLLRR
;
A
#
# COMPACT_ATOMS: atom_id res chain seq x y z
N MET A 1 29.11 -25.51 -61.47
CA MET A 1 29.79 -26.72 -61.99
C MET A 1 31.28 -26.61 -61.67
N LYS A 2 31.83 -27.60 -60.92
CA LYS A 2 33.25 -27.97 -60.75
C LYS A 2 34.22 -26.90 -60.21
N ASN A 3 35.23 -27.14 -59.37
CA ASN A 3 35.70 -28.19 -58.44
C ASN A 3 37.01 -27.62 -57.82
N GLY A 4 37.40 -28.07 -56.62
CA GLY A 4 38.77 -27.93 -56.06
C GLY A 4 38.74 -27.41 -54.61
N PHE A 5 38.70 -28.23 -53.55
CA PHE A 5 39.69 -29.17 -53.00
C PHE A 5 41.07 -28.57 -52.67
N ALA A 6 41.31 -28.32 -51.37
CA ALA A 6 42.59 -28.55 -50.69
C ALA A 6 42.40 -28.63 -49.15
N THR A 7 42.39 -29.87 -48.66
CA THR A 7 43.06 -30.43 -47.46
C THR A 7 44.28 -29.63 -46.92
N LEU A 8 44.79 -29.71 -45.69
CA LEU A 8 44.81 -30.68 -44.57
C LEU A 8 45.54 -29.98 -43.40
N GLY A 9 45.25 -30.30 -42.14
CA GLY A 9 46.12 -29.84 -41.03
C GLY A 9 45.63 -30.14 -39.61
N ARG A 10 45.49 -31.41 -39.25
CA ARG A 10 45.37 -31.87 -37.85
C ARG A 10 46.69 -31.66 -37.12
N LEU A 11 46.63 -31.19 -35.87
CA LEU A 11 47.54 -31.64 -34.81
C LEU A 11 46.77 -31.69 -33.49
N ALA A 12 46.54 -32.94 -33.05
CA ALA A 12 46.10 -33.30 -31.73
C ALA A 12 47.30 -33.28 -30.77
N ARG A 13 47.08 -32.96 -29.49
CA ARG A 13 47.31 -33.86 -28.33
C ARG A 13 47.05 -33.15 -26.99
N PRO A 14 46.87 -33.92 -25.89
CA PRO A 14 45.98 -33.58 -24.78
C PRO A 14 46.70 -33.54 -23.41
N LEU A 15 45.88 -33.52 -22.34
CA LEU A 15 46.14 -33.91 -20.94
C LEU A 15 46.78 -32.87 -19.99
N SER A 16 46.00 -32.45 -18.98
CA SER A 16 46.26 -32.71 -17.55
C SER A 16 45.01 -32.28 -16.77
N VAL A 17 44.15 -33.18 -16.28
CA VAL A 17 44.23 -33.84 -14.97
C VAL A 17 44.91 -32.99 -13.91
N CYS A 18 44.12 -32.41 -13.01
CA CYS A 18 44.54 -32.10 -11.65
C CYS A 18 43.41 -32.50 -10.71
N THR A 19 43.61 -33.64 -10.05
CA THR A 19 42.79 -34.19 -8.97
C THR A 19 43.57 -33.92 -7.69
N LEU A 20 42.99 -33.22 -6.72
CA LEU A 20 43.37 -33.17 -5.29
C LEU A 20 42.38 -32.20 -4.63
N SER A 21 41.81 -32.41 -3.45
CA SER A 21 41.69 -33.54 -2.55
C SER A 21 40.73 -33.08 -1.45
N ARG A 22 39.91 -34.01 -0.94
CA ARG A 22 39.18 -33.85 0.32
C ARG A 22 40.15 -33.47 1.45
N GLY A 23 39.77 -32.50 2.28
CA GLY A 23 40.48 -32.24 3.52
C GLY A 23 39.97 -31.02 4.29
N ALA A 24 39.40 -31.30 5.46
CA ALA A 24 39.35 -30.43 6.64
C ALA A 24 38.46 -29.16 6.58
N ILE A 25 37.19 -29.40 6.89
CA ILE A 25 36.40 -28.52 7.76
C ILE A 25 37.12 -28.44 9.12
N LEU A 26 37.64 -27.28 9.51
CA LEU A 26 37.99 -27.00 10.90
C LEU A 26 37.93 -25.50 11.22
N ALA A 27 36.94 -25.18 12.05
CA ALA A 27 36.90 -24.21 13.15
C ALA A 27 37.86 -23.00 13.19
N ALA A 28 37.25 -21.81 13.18
CA ALA A 28 37.70 -20.64 13.96
C ALA A 28 36.45 -20.02 14.62
N LEU A 29 36.12 -20.37 15.87
CA LEU A 29 36.46 -19.63 17.10
C LEU A 29 35.97 -18.17 17.10
N PHE A 30 34.67 -18.00 17.35
CA PHE A 30 34.14 -16.85 18.08
C PHE A 30 33.64 -17.36 19.44
N THR A 31 34.41 -17.11 20.50
CA THR A 31 33.97 -17.27 21.88
C THR A 31 33.24 -15.99 22.29
N ALA A 32 31.92 -16.02 22.25
CA ALA A 32 31.07 -15.11 23.03
C ALA A 32 30.27 -15.99 24.00
N ASN A 33 30.71 -16.03 25.27
CA ASN A 33 29.94 -16.61 26.35
C ASN A 33 28.72 -15.72 26.61
N SER A 34 27.57 -16.10 26.09
CA SER A 34 26.27 -15.64 26.58
C SER A 34 25.59 -16.84 27.25
N PRO A 35 25.06 -16.70 28.48
CA PRO A 35 24.31 -17.78 29.10
C PRO A 35 23.06 -18.03 28.25
N ALA A 36 22.93 -19.25 27.72
CA ALA A 36 21.69 -19.71 27.10
C ALA A 36 20.61 -19.79 28.18
N ILE A 37 19.80 -18.74 28.28
CA ILE A 37 18.48 -18.84 28.91
C ILE A 37 17.62 -19.56 27.88
N ALA A 38 17.19 -20.78 28.20
CA ALA A 38 16.29 -21.53 27.34
C ALA A 38 15.02 -20.70 27.09
N ALA A 39 14.57 -20.61 25.84
CA ALA A 39 13.33 -19.91 25.49
C ALA A 39 12.11 -20.45 26.26
N ASP A 40 12.19 -21.71 26.73
CA ASP A 40 11.19 -22.35 27.58
C ASP A 40 11.13 -21.73 29.00
N ASP A 41 12.24 -21.23 29.55
CA ASP A 41 12.26 -20.61 30.88
C ASP A 41 11.64 -19.20 30.88
N LEU A 42 11.76 -18.47 29.77
CA LEU A 42 11.14 -17.15 29.60
C LEU A 42 9.63 -17.24 29.38
N MET A 43 9.14 -18.28 28.70
CA MET A 43 7.71 -18.53 28.52
C MET A 43 7.05 -19.07 29.80
N SER A 44 7.74 -19.92 30.55
CA SER A 44 7.33 -20.41 31.87
C SER A 44 7.21 -19.28 32.90
N ALA A 45 8.21 -18.38 32.97
CA ALA A 45 8.22 -17.24 33.89
C ALA A 45 7.24 -16.12 33.49
N ALA A 46 6.84 -16.04 32.21
CA ALA A 46 5.78 -15.16 31.75
C ALA A 46 4.39 -15.75 32.06
N ALA A 47 4.22 -17.07 31.92
CA ALA A 47 2.97 -17.77 32.23
C ALA A 47 2.64 -17.73 33.73
N SER A 48 3.63 -17.82 34.63
CA SER A 48 3.40 -17.74 36.08
C SER A 48 3.11 -16.33 36.60
N ARG A 49 3.24 -15.28 35.77
CA ARG A 49 2.80 -13.91 36.12
C ARG A 49 1.34 -13.63 35.76
N TYR A 50 0.69 -14.58 35.08
CA TYR A 50 -0.74 -14.59 34.81
C TYR A 50 -1.48 -15.58 35.73
N ASP A 51 -1.03 -15.70 36.99
CA ASP A 51 -1.93 -16.18 38.04
C ASP A 51 -3.05 -15.14 38.18
N GLU A 52 -4.20 -15.48 37.60
CA GLU A 52 -5.38 -14.64 37.56
C GLU A 52 -5.82 -14.21 38.97
N PRO A 53 -6.25 -12.95 39.17
CA PRO A 53 -7.17 -12.68 40.26
C PRO A 53 -8.45 -13.46 39.97
N ALA A 54 -8.83 -14.36 40.89
CA ALA A 54 -9.99 -15.24 40.79
C ALA A 54 -11.18 -14.57 40.08
N LEU A 55 -11.38 -14.93 38.80
CA LEU A 55 -12.52 -14.49 38.00
C LEU A 55 -13.79 -15.08 38.61
N SER A 56 -14.61 -14.18 39.15
CA SER A 56 -16.01 -14.41 39.50
C SER A 56 -16.73 -15.08 38.32
N SER A 57 -17.42 -16.18 38.59
CA SER A 57 -17.93 -17.17 37.65
C SER A 57 -19.16 -16.72 36.84
N SER A 58 -19.08 -15.62 36.10
CA SER A 58 -20.13 -15.24 35.14
C SER A 58 -19.54 -14.72 33.82
N PRO A 59 -19.44 -15.57 32.78
CA PRO A 59 -18.93 -15.16 31.46
C PRO A 59 -19.83 -14.14 30.75
N LEU A 60 -21.06 -13.89 31.24
CA LEU A 60 -21.97 -12.88 30.69
C LEU A 60 -21.71 -11.45 31.22
N LEU A 61 -20.92 -11.28 32.29
CA LEU A 61 -20.62 -9.95 32.86
C LEU A 61 -19.29 -9.37 32.34
N ALA A 62 -18.36 -10.21 31.89
CA ALA A 62 -17.08 -9.77 31.32
C ALA A 62 -17.27 -9.08 29.96
N ASP A 63 -18.19 -9.58 29.12
CA ASP A 63 -18.55 -8.92 27.85
C ASP A 63 -19.22 -7.56 28.08
N ALA A 64 -20.05 -7.43 29.12
CA ALA A 64 -20.70 -6.16 29.44
C ALA A 64 -19.68 -5.12 29.91
N ALA A 65 -18.71 -5.49 30.76
CA ALA A 65 -17.71 -4.57 31.30
C ALA A 65 -16.70 -4.10 30.24
N VAL A 66 -16.33 -4.95 29.28
CA VAL A 66 -15.49 -4.54 28.15
C VAL A 66 -16.26 -3.59 27.23
N VAL A 67 -17.52 -3.89 26.93
CA VAL A 67 -18.40 -2.99 26.15
C VAL A 67 -18.62 -1.65 26.85
N GLU A 68 -18.76 -1.65 28.18
CA GLU A 68 -18.93 -0.45 29.01
C GLU A 68 -17.63 0.37 29.07
N ALA A 69 -16.46 -0.28 29.14
CA ALA A 69 -15.16 0.39 29.06
C ALA A 69 -14.89 1.06 27.70
N TYR A 70 -15.45 0.51 26.59
CA TYR A 70 -15.43 1.17 25.29
C TYR A 70 -16.45 2.31 25.18
N ALA A 71 -17.55 2.26 25.91
CA ALA A 71 -18.51 3.36 26.02
C ALA A 71 -17.94 4.57 26.80
N GLU A 72 -16.99 4.32 27.70
CA GLU A 72 -16.30 5.33 28.51
C GLU A 72 -14.98 5.85 27.92
N LEU A 73 -14.51 5.29 26.79
CA LEU A 73 -13.50 6.01 26.00
C LEU A 73 -14.08 7.40 25.74
N PRO A 74 -13.32 8.49 25.94
CA PRO A 74 -13.80 9.83 25.72
C PRO A 74 -14.20 9.97 24.24
N VAL A 75 -15.45 9.64 23.94
CA VAL A 75 -16.21 10.20 22.85
C VAL A 75 -16.03 11.68 23.07
N ALA A 76 -15.38 12.34 22.12
CA ALA A 76 -15.22 13.79 22.17
C ALA A 76 -16.56 14.38 22.59
N GLY A 77 -16.60 14.90 23.82
CA GLY A 77 -17.83 15.43 24.39
C GLY A 77 -18.42 16.45 23.41
N ASP A 78 -19.73 16.34 23.21
CA ASP A 78 -20.56 17.35 22.58
C ASP A 78 -20.35 17.65 21.08
N VAL A 79 -19.82 16.72 20.27
CA VAL A 79 -20.08 16.79 18.82
C VAL A 79 -21.30 15.93 18.49
N ASP A 80 -22.48 16.45 18.86
CA ASP A 80 -23.73 16.01 18.24
C ASP A 80 -23.69 16.50 16.79
N LEU A 81 -23.05 15.72 15.91
CA LEU A 81 -23.20 15.93 14.47
C LEU A 81 -24.67 15.69 14.18
N ALA A 82 -25.45 16.77 14.20
CA ALA A 82 -26.81 16.76 13.75
C ALA A 82 -26.83 16.05 12.40
N SER A 83 -27.62 14.99 12.30
CA SER A 83 -27.74 14.10 11.14
C SER A 83 -28.07 14.78 9.80
N HIS A 84 -28.14 16.11 9.77
CA HIS A 84 -28.53 16.94 8.63
C HIS A 84 -27.43 17.94 8.22
N GLU A 85 -26.35 18.10 8.98
CA GLU A 85 -25.15 18.85 8.57
C GLU A 85 -24.04 17.84 8.25
N ILE A 86 -24.15 17.18 7.10
CA ILE A 86 -23.22 16.13 6.67
C ILE A 86 -21.80 16.69 6.49
N TYR A 87 -21.67 17.99 6.18
CA TYR A 87 -20.41 18.66 5.91
C TYR A 87 -20.21 19.93 6.75
N ALA A 88 -19.02 20.08 7.34
CA ALA A 88 -18.60 21.27 8.09
C ALA A 88 -18.27 22.44 7.12
N PRO A 89 -18.19 23.69 7.63
CA PRO A 89 -18.92 24.88 7.17
C PRO A 89 -18.83 25.20 5.66
N TYR A 90 -19.91 25.81 5.14
CA TYR A 90 -20.06 26.23 3.73
C TYR A 90 -18.95 27.15 3.20
N ALA A 91 -18.27 27.92 4.06
CA ALA A 91 -17.22 28.84 3.63
C ALA A 91 -15.88 28.10 3.56
N TRP A 92 -15.32 27.97 2.36
CA TRP A 92 -14.04 27.30 2.18
C TRP A 92 -12.89 28.06 2.82
N ASN A 93 -12.01 27.30 3.46
CA ASN A 93 -10.71 27.75 3.93
C ASN A 93 -9.66 26.70 3.54
N TRP A 94 -8.64 27.14 2.79
CA TRP A 94 -7.58 26.27 2.28
C TRP A 94 -6.84 25.52 3.40
N ARG A 95 -6.81 26.07 4.61
CA ARG A 95 -6.15 25.44 5.77
C ARG A 95 -6.86 24.18 6.26
N ASP A 96 -8.16 24.10 6.04
CA ASP A 96 -9.01 23.02 6.55
C ASP A 96 -9.10 21.84 5.57
N THR A 97 -8.53 22.02 4.37
CA THR A 97 -8.55 21.07 3.25
C THR A 97 -7.16 20.59 2.83
N LEU A 98 -6.12 21.14 3.44
CA LEU A 98 -4.73 20.69 3.31
C LEU A 98 -4.42 19.65 4.39
N SER A 99 -3.95 18.48 3.98
CA SER A 99 -3.39 17.47 4.88
C SER A 99 -1.98 17.08 4.46
N LEU A 100 -1.16 16.77 5.47
CA LEU A 100 0.18 16.24 5.32
C LEU A 100 0.20 14.84 5.90
N PHE A 101 1.02 13.96 5.35
CA PHE A 101 1.18 12.61 5.88
C PHE A 101 2.64 12.26 6.01
N VAL A 102 2.95 11.51 7.07
CA VAL A 102 4.23 10.84 7.25
C VAL A 102 3.99 9.46 7.85
N GLY A 103 4.62 8.44 7.28
CA GLY A 103 4.41 7.07 7.72
C GLY A 103 5.38 6.09 7.09
N TYR A 104 5.07 4.82 7.28
CA TYR A 104 5.78 3.73 6.64
C TYR A 104 4.91 3.09 5.57
N GLU A 105 5.58 2.52 4.58
CA GLU A 105 4.98 1.79 3.50
C GLU A 105 5.70 0.46 3.31
N GLY A 106 4.91 -0.59 3.11
CA GLY A 106 5.34 -1.88 2.61
C GLY A 106 4.64 -2.18 1.29
N SER A 107 5.38 -2.62 0.28
CA SER A 107 4.81 -2.97 -1.01
C SER A 107 5.51 -4.18 -1.60
N LYS A 108 4.72 -5.10 -2.14
CA LYS A 108 5.17 -6.23 -2.96
C LYS A 108 4.24 -6.27 -4.15
N GLN A 109 4.78 -6.21 -5.35
CA GLN A 109 3.98 -6.17 -6.57
C GLN A 109 4.53 -7.13 -7.63
N PRO A 110 3.76 -7.47 -8.67
CA PRO A 110 4.24 -8.30 -9.78
C PRO A 110 5.51 -7.73 -10.45
N GLN A 111 5.67 -6.40 -10.44
CA GLN A 111 6.89 -5.72 -10.93
C GLN A 111 8.19 -6.06 -10.17
N ASP A 112 8.10 -6.71 -9.02
CA ASP A 112 9.23 -7.10 -8.17
C ASP A 112 9.73 -8.53 -8.46
N PHE A 113 9.41 -9.07 -9.65
CA PHE A 113 9.76 -10.41 -10.13
C PHE A 113 9.35 -11.56 -9.19
N GLY A 114 8.35 -11.34 -8.34
CA GLY A 114 7.90 -12.29 -7.32
C GLY A 114 8.92 -12.61 -6.22
N VAL A 115 10.10 -12.00 -6.23
CA VAL A 115 11.21 -12.34 -5.31
C VAL A 115 11.56 -11.23 -4.32
N ASN A 116 11.02 -10.02 -4.53
CA ASN A 116 11.34 -8.87 -3.72
C ASN A 116 10.09 -8.20 -3.15
N ALA A 117 10.28 -7.49 -2.06
CA ALA A 117 9.30 -6.61 -1.44
C ALA A 117 10.07 -5.37 -0.97
N HIS A 118 9.38 -4.25 -0.84
CA HIS A 118 9.93 -2.97 -0.48
C HIS A 118 9.34 -2.51 0.84
N PHE A 119 10.17 -1.92 1.68
CA PHE A 119 9.72 -1.27 2.90
C PHE A 119 10.48 0.04 3.12
N GLY A 120 9.79 1.07 3.58
CA GLY A 120 10.43 2.33 3.89
C GLY A 120 9.46 3.44 4.26
N GLY A 121 9.93 4.68 4.10
CA GLY A 121 9.17 5.86 4.49
C GLY A 121 8.28 6.38 3.36
N ARG A 122 7.11 6.89 3.73
CA ARG A 122 6.21 7.62 2.85
C ARG A 122 5.90 8.98 3.45
N SER A 123 5.84 10.00 2.60
CA SER A 123 5.26 11.29 2.94
C SER A 123 4.39 11.79 1.80
N HIS A 124 3.30 12.49 2.12
CA HIS A 124 2.46 13.09 1.08
C HIS A 124 1.78 14.38 1.53
N LEU A 125 1.36 15.16 0.54
CA LEU A 125 0.51 16.34 0.69
C LEU A 125 -0.76 16.11 -0.12
N ASN A 126 -1.93 16.39 0.47
CA ASN A 126 -3.21 16.32 -0.23
C ASN A 126 -3.97 17.62 0.01
N PHE A 127 -4.49 18.22 -1.06
CA PHE A 127 -5.13 19.53 -1.01
C PHE A 127 -6.39 19.56 -1.85
N GLY A 128 -7.46 20.11 -1.29
CA GLY A 128 -8.73 20.34 -1.96
C GLY A 128 -9.08 21.82 -2.02
N MET A 129 -9.65 22.27 -3.13
CA MET A 129 -10.13 23.64 -3.31
C MET A 129 -11.47 23.65 -4.04
N PRO A 130 -12.37 24.61 -3.79
CA PRO A 130 -13.64 24.71 -4.49
C PRO A 130 -13.40 25.17 -5.93
N VAL A 131 -14.17 24.57 -6.84
CA VAL A 131 -14.36 25.07 -8.21
C VAL A 131 -15.70 25.78 -8.29
N LEU A 132 -16.74 25.19 -7.69
CA LEU A 132 -18.08 25.76 -7.58
C LEU A 132 -18.65 25.44 -6.21
N GLU A 133 -18.63 26.42 -5.31
CA GLU A 133 -19.00 26.24 -3.90
C GLU A 133 -20.46 25.80 -3.73
N GLU A 134 -21.38 26.43 -4.46
CA GLU A 134 -22.82 26.16 -4.41
C GLU A 134 -23.17 24.71 -4.79
N ALA A 135 -22.34 24.07 -5.60
CA ALA A 135 -22.54 22.69 -6.03
C ALA A 135 -21.72 21.69 -5.21
N GLY A 136 -20.86 22.14 -4.28
CA GLY A 136 -19.90 21.28 -3.59
C GLY A 136 -18.84 20.66 -4.53
N LEU A 137 -18.62 21.26 -5.71
CA LEU A 137 -17.64 20.79 -6.70
C LEU A 137 -16.27 21.34 -6.34
N GLY A 138 -15.31 20.45 -6.15
CA GLY A 138 -13.93 20.76 -5.81
C GLY A 138 -12.92 20.17 -6.80
N LEU A 139 -11.71 20.71 -6.72
CA LEU A 139 -10.51 20.24 -7.37
C LEU A 139 -9.57 19.69 -6.30
N GLN A 140 -8.94 18.56 -6.60
CA GLN A 140 -7.95 17.90 -5.77
C GLN A 140 -6.57 17.96 -6.43
N MET A 141 -5.55 18.23 -5.63
CA MET A 141 -4.14 18.06 -5.99
C MET A 141 -3.39 17.40 -4.84
N GLY A 142 -2.53 16.44 -5.15
CA GLY A 142 -1.68 15.82 -4.15
C GLY A 142 -0.41 15.25 -4.73
N THR A 143 0.61 15.12 -3.89
CA THR A 143 1.88 14.51 -4.27
C THR A 143 2.44 13.70 -3.10
N ALA A 144 3.10 12.59 -3.42
CA ALA A 144 3.71 11.71 -2.43
C ALA A 144 5.11 11.28 -2.87
N ILE A 145 5.98 11.04 -1.90
CA ILE A 145 7.28 10.41 -2.10
C ILE A 145 7.36 9.18 -1.21
N ASN A 146 7.70 8.04 -1.82
CA ASN A 146 8.05 6.81 -1.13
C ASN A 146 9.55 6.58 -1.31
N ALA A 147 10.28 6.50 -0.20
CA ALA A 147 11.68 6.16 -0.17
C ALA A 147 11.82 4.80 0.52
N THR A 148 12.02 3.75 -0.28
CA THR A 148 11.98 2.36 0.17
C THR A 148 13.26 1.61 -0.16
N ALA A 149 13.57 0.61 0.65
CA ALA A 149 14.66 -0.32 0.42
C ALA A 149 14.11 -1.74 0.25
N ASN A 150 14.92 -2.60 -0.38
CA ASN A 150 14.58 -4.01 -0.51
C ASN A 150 14.44 -4.65 0.88
N ALA A 151 13.24 -5.15 1.19
CA ALA A 151 12.98 -5.93 2.40
C ALA A 151 13.59 -7.35 2.29
N VAL A 152 13.94 -7.79 1.07
CA VAL A 152 14.60 -9.07 0.80
C VAL A 152 15.77 -8.86 -0.17
N GLN A 153 16.99 -9.24 0.24
CA GLN A 153 18.25 -8.95 -0.48
C GLN A 153 18.48 -9.79 -1.76
N VAL A 154 17.45 -10.24 -2.46
CA VAL A 154 17.63 -11.04 -3.69
C VAL A 154 18.13 -10.15 -4.83
N ASN A 155 17.52 -8.98 -5.02
CA ASN A 155 17.93 -8.04 -6.07
C ASN A 155 19.30 -7.42 -5.80
N ASP A 156 19.63 -7.08 -4.54
CA ASP A 156 20.95 -6.56 -4.12
C ASP A 156 22.13 -7.42 -4.60
N ARG A 157 21.90 -8.73 -4.76
CA ARG A 157 22.93 -9.69 -5.18
C ARG A 157 22.96 -9.96 -6.68
N LEU A 158 21.91 -9.59 -7.41
CA LEU A 158 21.75 -9.88 -8.85
C LEU A 158 22.04 -8.66 -9.71
N ILE A 159 21.50 -7.50 -9.31
CA ILE A 159 21.65 -6.23 -10.01
C ILE A 159 21.79 -5.21 -8.88
N ASP A 160 22.97 -4.60 -8.74
CA ASP A 160 23.37 -3.68 -7.66
C ASP A 160 22.38 -2.52 -7.45
N ASN A 161 21.23 -2.82 -6.86
CA ASN A 161 20.09 -1.94 -6.75
C ASN A 161 19.29 -2.29 -5.49
N SER A 162 19.54 -1.50 -4.44
CA SER A 162 19.03 -1.74 -3.09
C SER A 162 17.87 -0.86 -2.68
N SER A 163 17.48 0.11 -3.53
CA SER A 163 16.44 1.08 -3.19
C SER A 163 15.47 1.33 -4.33
N ARG A 164 14.24 1.70 -3.96
CA ARG A 164 13.20 2.17 -4.88
C ARG A 164 12.65 3.49 -4.36
N THR A 165 12.72 4.51 -5.22
CA THR A 165 12.12 5.82 -4.95
C THR A 165 10.95 6.04 -5.89
N GLN A 166 9.77 6.32 -5.36
CA GLN A 166 8.57 6.54 -6.14
C GLN A 166 7.99 7.92 -5.80
N SER A 167 7.63 8.67 -6.83
CA SER A 167 6.96 9.96 -6.74
C SER A 167 5.59 9.84 -7.39
N PHE A 168 4.54 10.04 -6.60
CA PHE A 168 3.17 10.03 -7.06
C PHE A 168 2.65 11.46 -7.15
N THR A 169 1.87 11.77 -8.19
CA THR A 169 1.11 13.02 -8.30
C THR A 169 -0.31 12.70 -8.70
N THR A 170 -1.29 13.21 -7.94
CA THR A 170 -2.71 13.07 -8.22
C THR A 170 -3.31 14.43 -8.52
N VAL A 171 -4.06 14.54 -9.61
CA VAL A 171 -4.91 15.71 -9.91
C VAL A 171 -6.30 15.23 -10.25
N GLY A 172 -7.34 15.91 -9.77
CA GLY A 172 -8.70 15.44 -10.01
C GLY A 172 -9.78 16.44 -9.68
N LEU A 173 -11.01 16.06 -10.04
CA LEU A 173 -12.23 16.74 -9.63
C LEU A 173 -13.02 15.83 -8.70
N PHE A 174 -13.76 16.42 -7.79
CA PHE A 174 -14.65 15.69 -6.91
C PHE A 174 -15.85 16.52 -6.55
N GLN A 175 -16.91 15.87 -6.11
CA GLN A 175 -18.09 16.54 -5.60
C GLN A 175 -18.66 15.76 -4.43
N ARG A 176 -19.18 16.51 -3.47
CA ARG A 176 -20.05 16.01 -2.42
C ARG A 176 -21.35 16.81 -2.46
N THR A 177 -22.48 16.13 -2.41
CA THR A 177 -23.80 16.76 -2.50
C THR A 177 -24.58 16.52 -1.21
N ASP A 178 -25.53 17.41 -0.92
CA ASP A 178 -26.43 17.27 0.24
C ASP A 178 -27.30 16.01 0.16
N ALA A 179 -27.53 15.49 -1.05
CA ALA A 179 -28.23 14.23 -1.28
C ALA A 179 -27.42 12.98 -0.87
N GLY A 180 -26.18 13.16 -0.42
CA GLY A 180 -25.28 12.06 -0.03
C GLY A 180 -24.52 11.43 -1.20
N LEU A 181 -24.67 11.93 -2.43
CA LEU A 181 -23.84 11.52 -3.57
C LEU A 181 -22.44 12.10 -3.41
N ILE A 182 -21.45 11.22 -3.49
CA ILE A 182 -20.01 11.54 -3.42
C ILE A 182 -19.35 10.96 -4.66
N TRP A 183 -18.61 11.75 -5.41
CA TRP A 183 -17.80 11.21 -6.49
C TRP A 183 -16.45 11.92 -6.60
N GLY A 184 -15.47 11.21 -7.13
CA GLY A 184 -14.15 11.72 -7.44
C GLY A 184 -13.60 11.07 -8.70
N LEU A 185 -12.99 11.87 -9.56
CA LEU A 185 -12.28 11.42 -10.74
C LEU A 185 -10.91 12.12 -10.76
N GLY A 186 -9.85 11.33 -10.70
CA GLY A 186 -8.48 11.80 -10.75
C GLY A 186 -7.68 11.10 -11.84
N TYR A 187 -6.57 11.73 -12.19
CA TYR A 187 -5.48 11.13 -12.93
C TYR A 187 -4.25 11.11 -12.03
N ASP A 188 -3.62 9.95 -11.96
CA ASP A 188 -2.43 9.73 -11.15
C ASP A 188 -1.23 9.51 -12.07
N PHE A 189 -0.12 10.19 -11.75
CA PHE A 189 1.19 10.03 -12.36
C PHE A 189 2.12 9.34 -11.37
N LEU A 190 2.88 8.37 -11.84
CA LEU A 190 3.95 7.73 -11.09
C LEU A 190 5.25 7.90 -11.85
N TYR A 191 6.22 8.57 -11.24
CA TYR A 191 7.62 8.50 -11.63
C TYR A 191 8.35 7.63 -10.61
N GLN A 192 9.08 6.62 -11.08
CA GLN A 192 9.85 5.76 -10.19
C GLN A 192 11.27 5.53 -10.69
N GLU A 193 12.21 5.57 -9.75
CA GLU A 193 13.59 5.15 -9.91
C GLU A 193 13.73 3.81 -9.20
N TYR A 194 13.89 2.76 -9.98
CA TYR A 194 14.14 1.42 -9.47
C TYR A 194 15.35 0.80 -10.18
N TYR A 195 15.19 -0.26 -10.96
CA TYR A 195 16.26 -0.83 -11.79
C TYR A 195 16.46 -0.06 -13.10
N ASP A 196 15.46 0.73 -13.48
CA ASP A 196 15.47 1.76 -14.51
C ASP A 196 14.50 2.87 -14.06
N ASN A 197 14.37 3.91 -14.87
CA ASN A 197 13.43 4.99 -14.62
C ASN A 197 12.14 4.75 -15.42
N PHE A 198 11.00 4.79 -14.74
CA PHE A 198 9.69 4.56 -15.35
C PHE A 198 8.72 5.69 -15.07
N THR A 199 7.90 6.02 -16.07
CA THR A 199 6.78 6.95 -15.92
C THR A 199 5.46 6.27 -16.26
N LEU A 200 4.60 6.04 -15.28
CA LEU A 200 3.31 5.35 -15.43
C LEU A 200 2.15 6.31 -15.14
N GLY A 201 0.96 5.96 -15.61
CA GLY A 201 -0.23 6.78 -15.40
C GLY A 201 -1.54 5.99 -15.43
N GLN A 202 -2.51 6.43 -14.63
CA GLN A 202 -3.84 5.83 -14.57
C GLN A 202 -4.93 6.87 -14.31
N TYR A 203 -6.15 6.57 -14.73
CA TYR A 203 -7.36 7.23 -14.24
C TYR A 203 -7.86 6.51 -12.99
N ARG A 204 -8.27 7.26 -11.97
CA ARG A 204 -8.84 6.71 -10.74
C ARG A 204 -10.18 7.37 -10.43
N GLY A 205 -11.21 6.55 -10.27
CA GLY A 205 -12.58 6.98 -10.03
C GLY A 205 -13.16 6.38 -8.77
N ARG A 206 -14.01 7.14 -8.09
CA ARG A 206 -14.84 6.70 -6.97
C ARG A 206 -16.23 7.30 -7.10
N LEU A 207 -17.26 6.48 -6.86
CA LEU A 207 -18.66 6.88 -6.81
C LEU A 207 -19.30 6.23 -5.61
N GLY A 208 -19.81 7.04 -4.69
CA GLY A 208 -20.39 6.62 -3.41
C GLY A 208 -21.72 7.27 -3.13
N TRP A 209 -22.51 6.58 -2.32
CA TRP A 209 -23.77 7.06 -1.77
C TRP A 209 -23.76 6.89 -0.26
N GLN A 210 -23.97 7.99 0.45
CA GLN A 210 -24.13 8.00 1.89
C GLN A 210 -25.56 7.55 2.25
N VAL A 211 -25.70 6.28 2.65
CA VAL A 211 -27.00 5.68 2.97
C VAL A 211 -27.49 6.06 4.37
N SER A 212 -26.58 6.45 5.25
CA SER A 212 -26.88 7.04 6.55
C SER A 212 -25.73 7.96 6.99
N PRO A 213 -25.88 8.77 8.05
CA PRO A 213 -24.79 9.64 8.53
C PRO A 213 -23.48 8.88 8.81
N ALA A 214 -23.57 7.59 9.15
CA ALA A 214 -22.45 6.74 9.50
C ALA A 214 -22.01 5.77 8.38
N ASN A 215 -22.78 5.59 7.30
CA ASN A 215 -22.51 4.53 6.33
C ASN A 215 -22.53 5.05 4.89
N GLU A 216 -21.54 4.62 4.11
CA GLU A 216 -21.36 4.92 2.70
C GLU A 216 -21.12 3.62 1.92
N PHE A 217 -21.75 3.48 0.76
CA PHE A 217 -21.52 2.36 -0.16
C PHE A 217 -21.21 2.89 -1.54
N GLY A 218 -20.36 2.20 -2.29
CA GLY A 218 -20.01 2.67 -3.62
C GLY A 218 -19.16 1.71 -4.44
N VAL A 219 -18.65 2.27 -5.54
CA VAL A 219 -17.71 1.63 -6.45
C VAL A 219 -16.47 2.48 -6.60
N GLN A 220 -15.33 1.84 -6.82
CA GLN A 220 -14.09 2.50 -7.17
C GLN A 220 -13.40 1.73 -8.30
N ALA A 221 -12.63 2.45 -9.11
CA ALA A 221 -11.88 1.86 -10.22
C ALA A 221 -10.56 2.61 -10.43
N ALA A 222 -9.53 1.87 -10.84
CA ALA A 222 -8.30 2.39 -11.41
C ALA A 222 -8.13 1.80 -12.80
N ILE A 223 -7.98 2.64 -13.82
CA ILE A 223 -7.91 2.27 -15.22
C ILE A 223 -6.57 2.73 -15.75
N ARG A 224 -5.77 1.78 -16.26
CA ARG A 224 -4.46 2.07 -16.84
C ARG A 224 -4.56 3.05 -18.01
N ASP A 225 -3.53 3.88 -18.17
CA ASP A 225 -3.38 4.76 -19.34
C ASP A 225 -1.95 4.69 -19.89
N ASN A 226 -0.97 5.13 -19.11
CA ASN A 226 0.43 5.21 -19.55
C ASN A 226 1.28 4.07 -18.99
N ASN A 227 1.98 3.39 -19.90
CA ASN A 227 2.92 2.30 -19.63
C ASN A 227 4.31 2.73 -20.08
N ASP A 228 5.36 2.12 -19.52
CA ASP A 228 6.74 2.49 -19.87
C ASP A 228 7.67 1.29 -19.91
N ALA A 229 8.67 1.35 -20.79
CA ALA A 229 9.61 0.26 -21.03
C ALA A 229 11.03 0.65 -20.59
N GLY A 230 11.73 -0.29 -19.98
CA GLY A 230 13.06 -0.09 -19.44
C GLY A 230 13.87 -1.38 -19.44
N GLN A 231 15.02 -1.35 -18.77
CA GLN A 231 15.95 -2.48 -18.73
C GLN A 231 16.09 -3.04 -17.32
N TYR A 232 15.92 -4.35 -17.18
CA TYR A 232 16.36 -5.10 -16.01
C TYR A 232 17.65 -5.87 -16.40
N GLY A 233 18.80 -5.25 -16.15
CA GLY A 233 20.09 -5.77 -16.60
C GLY A 233 20.17 -5.78 -18.13
N ALA A 234 20.18 -6.96 -18.75
CA ALA A 234 20.20 -7.12 -20.22
C ALA A 234 18.82 -7.44 -20.82
N VAL A 235 17.76 -7.51 -19.99
CA VAL A 235 16.41 -7.88 -20.41
C VAL A 235 15.53 -6.64 -20.49
N THR A 236 14.87 -6.44 -21.63
CA THR A 236 13.89 -5.38 -21.78
C THR A 236 12.58 -5.77 -21.10
N VAL A 237 12.04 -4.86 -20.30
CA VAL A 237 10.77 -5.05 -19.58
C VAL A 237 9.83 -3.89 -19.86
N LEU A 238 8.53 -4.16 -19.76
CA LEU A 238 7.45 -3.18 -19.85
C LEU A 238 6.70 -3.20 -18.52
N LEU A 239 6.63 -2.03 -17.88
CA LEU A 239 5.79 -1.81 -16.72
C LEU A 239 4.46 -1.19 -17.14
N ARG A 240 3.38 -1.69 -16.55
CA ARG A 240 2.03 -1.20 -16.79
C ARG A 240 1.21 -1.20 -15.50
N PRO A 241 0.41 -0.16 -15.21
CA PRO A 241 -0.60 -0.24 -14.17
C PRO A 241 -1.61 -1.35 -14.48
N ILE A 242 -2.09 -2.01 -13.44
CA ILE A 242 -3.14 -3.02 -13.52
C ILE A 242 -4.49 -2.34 -13.36
N THR A 243 -5.38 -2.53 -14.33
CA THR A 243 -6.77 -2.09 -14.21
C THR A 243 -7.46 -2.87 -13.10
N GLN A 244 -8.09 -2.17 -12.16
CA GLN A 244 -8.84 -2.79 -11.06
C GLN A 244 -10.16 -2.06 -10.81
N GLY A 245 -11.17 -2.80 -10.35
CA GLY A 245 -12.48 -2.27 -9.99
C GLY A 245 -13.07 -3.02 -8.80
N SER A 246 -13.63 -2.29 -7.84
CA SER A 246 -14.19 -2.87 -6.61
C SER A 246 -15.46 -2.15 -6.15
N VAL A 247 -16.28 -2.89 -5.40
CA VAL A 247 -17.32 -2.32 -4.56
C VAL A 247 -16.74 -2.07 -3.18
N TYR A 248 -17.16 -0.99 -2.53
CA TYR A 248 -16.71 -0.67 -1.18
C TYR A 248 -17.87 -0.34 -0.25
N ALA A 249 -17.61 -0.52 1.04
CA ALA A 249 -18.44 -0.04 2.13
C ALA A 249 -17.55 0.72 3.11
N ARG A 250 -18.07 1.81 3.67
CA ARG A 250 -17.41 2.59 4.72
C ARG A 250 -18.35 2.80 5.89
N HIS A 251 -17.80 2.65 7.09
CA HIS A 251 -18.47 2.99 8.33
C HIS A 251 -17.68 4.06 9.09
N THR A 252 -18.37 5.09 9.57
CA THR A 252 -17.83 6.18 10.38
C THR A 252 -18.51 6.19 11.74
N TRP A 253 -17.72 6.09 12.81
CA TRP A 253 -18.20 6.14 14.19
C TRP A 253 -18.39 7.58 14.66
N LYS A 254 -19.10 7.75 15.80
CA LYS A 254 -19.34 9.07 16.41
C LYS A 254 -18.06 9.85 16.70
N ASN A 255 -16.99 9.15 17.09
CA ASN A 255 -15.67 9.73 17.33
C ASN A 255 -14.92 10.12 16.03
N GLN A 256 -15.57 10.03 14.87
CA GLN A 256 -15.03 10.34 13.55
C GLN A 256 -13.93 9.39 13.07
N ALA A 257 -13.70 8.28 13.79
CA ALA A 257 -12.98 7.17 13.22
C ALA A 257 -13.78 6.60 12.05
N ALA A 258 -13.10 6.12 11.01
CA ALA A 258 -13.72 5.49 9.87
C ALA A 258 -12.91 4.29 9.40
N ILE A 259 -13.62 3.26 8.91
CA ILE A 259 -13.04 2.14 8.20
C ILE A 259 -13.76 2.00 6.85
N GLY A 260 -12.98 1.88 5.78
CA GLY A 260 -13.44 1.46 4.47
C GLY A 260 -12.96 0.05 4.19
N CYS A 261 -13.80 -0.79 3.58
CA CYS A 261 -13.40 -2.09 3.07
C CYS A 261 -13.90 -2.24 1.63
N TRP A 262 -13.15 -2.93 0.78
CA TRP A 262 -13.56 -3.22 -0.59
C TRP A 262 -13.22 -4.63 -1.03
N VAL A 263 -13.96 -5.08 -2.03
CA VAL A 263 -13.72 -6.33 -2.75
C VAL A 263 -14.07 -6.13 -4.22
N GLY A 264 -13.29 -6.73 -5.11
CA GLY A 264 -13.40 -6.50 -6.54
C GLY A 264 -12.58 -7.44 -7.37
N VAL A 265 -12.37 -7.05 -8.62
CA VAL A 265 -11.57 -7.77 -9.60
C VAL A 265 -10.50 -6.86 -10.19
N ALA A 266 -9.40 -7.47 -10.61
CA ALA A 266 -8.34 -6.82 -11.35
C ALA A 266 -8.05 -7.60 -12.64
N GLU A 267 -7.53 -6.90 -13.65
CA GLU A 267 -6.93 -7.55 -14.82
C GLU A 267 -5.81 -8.48 -14.36
N GLY A 268 -5.64 -9.59 -15.08
CA GLY A 268 -4.56 -10.51 -14.83
C GLY A 268 -3.18 -9.88 -15.01
N HIS A 269 -2.23 -10.34 -14.20
CA HIS A 269 -0.83 -9.95 -14.25
C HIS A 269 0.04 -11.11 -14.74
N SER A 270 1.21 -10.75 -15.23
CA SER A 270 2.21 -11.73 -15.61
C SER A 270 3.01 -12.20 -14.39
N GLU A 271 3.44 -13.46 -14.42
CA GLU A 271 4.26 -14.06 -13.36
C GLU A 271 5.73 -14.09 -13.78
N ALA A 272 6.24 -12.94 -14.18
CA ALA A 272 7.65 -12.81 -14.53
C ALA A 272 8.51 -13.05 -13.28
N ASN A 273 9.40 -14.04 -13.31
CA ASN A 273 10.24 -14.38 -12.17
C ASN A 273 11.69 -14.53 -12.62
N VAL A 274 12.63 -14.11 -11.76
CA VAL A 274 14.08 -14.24 -12.00
C VAL A 274 14.49 -15.69 -12.33
N LEU A 275 13.81 -16.68 -11.74
CA LEU A 275 14.13 -18.11 -11.91
C LEU A 275 13.41 -18.79 -13.09
N GLY A 276 12.59 -18.05 -13.84
CA GLY A 276 11.80 -18.56 -14.96
C GLY A 276 10.33 -18.16 -14.83
N ASP A 277 9.71 -17.82 -15.94
CA ASP A 277 8.35 -17.29 -15.95
C ASP A 277 7.32 -18.40 -15.81
N TYR A 278 6.29 -18.14 -15.01
CA TYR A 278 5.11 -18.99 -14.92
C TYR A 278 4.02 -18.49 -15.89
N PRO A 279 3.01 -19.32 -16.20
CA PRO A 279 1.87 -18.87 -16.99
C PRO A 279 1.26 -17.59 -16.39
N PRO A 280 0.82 -16.63 -17.22
CA PRO A 280 0.16 -15.43 -16.72
C PRO A 280 -1.11 -15.82 -15.94
N GLN A 281 -1.44 -15.02 -14.94
CA GLN A 281 -2.71 -15.15 -14.24
C GLN A 281 -3.81 -14.46 -15.04
N ASP A 282 -5.01 -15.05 -14.99
CA ASP A 282 -6.24 -14.44 -15.51
C ASP A 282 -6.79 -13.41 -14.50
N GLU A 283 -8.08 -13.09 -14.53
CA GLU A 283 -8.67 -12.12 -13.61
C GLU A 283 -8.42 -12.47 -12.13
N CYS A 284 -7.92 -11.47 -11.39
CA CYS A 284 -7.51 -11.60 -10.01
C CYS A 284 -8.56 -11.02 -9.06
N LEU A 285 -8.74 -11.65 -7.89
CA LEU A 285 -9.49 -11.03 -6.80
C LEU A 285 -8.65 -9.90 -6.20
N VAL A 286 -9.27 -8.73 -6.01
CA VAL A 286 -8.70 -7.63 -5.22
C VAL A 286 -9.56 -7.35 -4.00
N PHE A 287 -8.93 -7.14 -2.86
CA PHE A 287 -9.61 -6.71 -1.64
C PHE A 287 -8.69 -5.85 -0.80
N GLY A 288 -9.26 -5.04 0.09
CA GLY A 288 -8.46 -4.15 0.91
C GLY A 288 -9.29 -3.35 1.88
N SER A 289 -8.61 -2.45 2.58
CA SER A 289 -9.23 -1.57 3.55
C SER A 289 -8.48 -0.27 3.72
N ASP A 290 -9.20 0.79 4.05
CA ASP A 290 -8.69 2.07 4.54
C ASP A 290 -9.14 2.30 5.98
N LEU A 291 -8.33 3.01 6.76
CA LEU A 291 -8.72 3.46 8.09
C LEU A 291 -8.29 4.90 8.32
N TYR A 292 -9.13 5.64 9.02
CA TYR A 292 -8.82 6.97 9.54
C TYR A 292 -9.26 7.04 11.00
N VAL A 293 -8.36 7.44 11.90
CA VAL A 293 -8.66 7.57 13.33
C VAL A 293 -8.13 8.91 13.82
N PRO A 294 -8.97 9.93 14.04
CA PRO A 294 -8.51 11.20 14.59
C PRO A 294 -8.06 11.00 16.03
N LEU A 295 -6.80 11.29 16.33
CA LEU A 295 -6.21 11.16 17.67
C LEU A 295 -6.38 12.45 18.49
N GLY A 296 -6.74 13.54 17.82
CA GLY A 296 -7.01 14.85 18.40
C GLY A 296 -7.45 15.83 17.31
N ASP A 297 -7.24 17.13 17.52
CA ASP A 297 -7.64 18.13 16.52
C ASP A 297 -6.64 18.28 15.38
N TYR A 298 -5.37 17.92 15.59
CA TYR A 298 -4.28 18.18 14.63
C TYR A 298 -3.72 16.92 13.95
N VAL A 299 -3.95 15.75 14.51
CA VAL A 299 -3.32 14.51 14.06
C VAL A 299 -4.36 13.39 14.02
N GLY A 300 -4.36 12.63 12.93
CA GLY A 300 -5.05 11.36 12.80
C GLY A 300 -4.10 10.24 12.42
N LEU A 301 -4.43 9.01 12.78
CA LEU A 301 -3.84 7.81 12.20
C LEU A 301 -4.53 7.55 10.86
N PHE A 302 -3.75 7.32 9.81
CA PHE A 302 -4.28 7.00 8.48
C PHE A 302 -3.49 5.85 7.88
N GLY A 303 -4.19 4.94 7.21
CA GLY A 303 -3.58 3.83 6.51
C GLY A 303 -4.50 3.21 5.48
N GLU A 304 -3.89 2.49 4.56
CA GLU A 304 -4.57 1.81 3.47
C GLU A 304 -3.83 0.51 3.19
N SER A 305 -4.56 -0.51 2.76
CA SER A 305 -4.00 -1.76 2.30
C SER A 305 -4.79 -2.28 1.11
N ASN A 306 -4.10 -2.85 0.14
CA ASN A 306 -4.68 -3.47 -1.04
C ASN A 306 -3.95 -4.78 -1.33
N PHE A 307 -4.74 -5.83 -1.54
CA PHE A 307 -4.25 -7.19 -1.78
C PHE A 307 -4.83 -7.70 -3.09
N MET A 308 -3.98 -8.31 -3.91
CA MET A 308 -4.36 -8.92 -5.19
C MET A 308 -3.89 -10.37 -5.21
N THR A 309 -4.80 -11.29 -5.53
CA THR A 309 -4.51 -12.74 -5.57
C THR A 309 -3.96 -13.17 -6.94
N PRO A 310 -3.16 -14.26 -7.02
CA PRO A 310 -2.57 -15.03 -5.93
C PRO A 310 -1.56 -14.21 -5.10
N VAL A 311 -1.40 -14.48 -3.81
CA VAL A 311 -0.55 -13.65 -2.92
C VAL A 311 0.96 -13.79 -3.23
N ASP A 312 1.35 -14.92 -3.82
CA ASP A 312 2.72 -15.19 -4.24
C ASP A 312 3.15 -14.34 -5.45
N THR A 313 2.24 -14.07 -6.40
CA THR A 313 2.56 -13.34 -7.64
C THR A 313 1.85 -12.01 -7.81
N GLY A 314 0.75 -11.79 -7.09
CA GLY A 314 -0.02 -10.56 -7.08
C GLY A 314 0.59 -9.50 -6.17
N ALA A 315 -0.29 -8.73 -5.52
CA ALA A 315 0.10 -7.54 -4.78
C ALA A 315 -0.22 -7.63 -3.29
N VAL A 316 0.69 -7.13 -2.48
CA VAL A 316 0.54 -6.93 -1.03
C VAL A 316 1.08 -5.54 -0.73
N ASP A 317 0.20 -4.56 -0.78
CA ASP A 317 0.54 -3.16 -0.60
C ASP A 317 -0.15 -2.63 0.66
N ALA A 318 0.59 -1.95 1.52
CA ALA A 318 0.04 -1.32 2.70
C ALA A 318 0.89 -0.13 3.17
N TYR A 319 0.23 0.88 3.71
CA TYR A 319 0.92 1.95 4.43
C TYR A 319 0.12 2.36 5.66
N LEU A 320 0.84 2.86 6.67
CA LEU A 320 0.28 3.35 7.93
C LEU A 320 1.15 4.49 8.45
N GLY A 321 0.50 5.54 8.95
CA GLY A 321 1.20 6.69 9.49
C GLY A 321 0.27 7.73 10.08
N PHE A 322 0.82 8.93 10.25
CA PHE A 322 0.12 10.07 10.81
C PHE A 322 -0.25 11.04 9.70
N GLU A 323 -1.53 11.37 9.63
CA GLU A 323 -2.06 12.49 8.86
C GLU A 323 -2.13 13.73 9.78
N ILE A 324 -1.45 14.79 9.38
CA ILE A 324 -1.26 16.04 10.11
C ILE A 324 -2.09 17.12 9.44
N HIS A 325 -2.90 17.79 10.25
CA HIS A 325 -3.74 18.93 9.91
C HIS A 325 -3.21 20.15 10.68
N PRO A 326 -2.31 20.97 10.10
CA PRO A 326 -1.52 21.95 10.87
C PRO A 326 -2.36 23.02 11.59
N TRP A 327 -3.58 23.27 11.10
CA TRP A 327 -4.50 24.26 11.66
C TRP A 327 -5.67 23.66 12.43
N GLY A 328 -5.61 22.35 12.72
CA GLY A 328 -6.69 21.63 13.38
C GLY A 328 -7.67 21.02 12.36
N GLY A 329 -8.82 20.57 12.86
CA GLY A 329 -9.87 20.01 12.01
C GLY A 329 -9.71 18.54 11.63
N ALA A 330 -8.74 17.80 12.18
CA ALA A 330 -8.55 16.38 11.90
C ALA A 330 -9.85 15.57 12.08
N ARG A 331 -10.58 15.79 13.19
CA ARG A 331 -11.88 15.15 13.45
C ARG A 331 -12.90 15.35 12.32
N LEU A 332 -12.90 16.51 11.67
CA LEU A 332 -13.85 16.85 10.61
C LEU A 332 -13.24 16.77 9.22
N ALA A 333 -11.97 16.37 9.09
CA ALA A 333 -11.24 16.44 7.83
C ALA A 333 -11.90 15.62 6.72
N ARG A 334 -12.49 14.47 7.05
CA ARG A 334 -13.22 13.61 6.10
C ARG A 334 -14.64 14.08 5.80
N HIS A 335 -15.17 14.97 6.66
CA HIS A 335 -16.48 15.62 6.55
C HIS A 335 -16.39 17.06 6.04
N ASN A 336 -15.22 17.54 5.60
CA ASN A 336 -15.14 18.83 4.95
C ASN A 336 -15.65 18.70 3.50
N LEU A 337 -16.58 19.57 3.08
CA LEU A 337 -17.19 19.56 1.75
C LEU A 337 -16.11 19.54 0.65
N PHE A 338 -15.05 20.32 0.84
CA PHE A 338 -13.93 20.48 -0.09
C PHE A 338 -12.66 19.71 0.30
N ALA A 339 -12.73 18.75 1.23
CA ALA A 339 -11.61 17.84 1.42
C ALA A 339 -11.45 16.90 0.22
N PRO A 340 -10.23 16.54 -0.20
CA PRO A 340 -10.00 15.51 -1.22
C PRO A 340 -10.86 14.25 -1.01
N VAL A 341 -11.57 13.78 -2.05
CA VAL A 341 -12.32 12.50 -2.00
C VAL A 341 -11.39 11.31 -2.19
N LEU A 342 -10.35 11.47 -3.01
CA LEU A 342 -9.37 10.42 -3.28
C LEU A 342 -8.16 10.60 -2.36
N PRO A 343 -7.59 9.54 -1.78
CA PRO A 343 -6.25 9.63 -1.20
C PRO A 343 -5.24 9.91 -2.31
N VAL A 344 -4.08 10.51 -1.97
CA VAL A 344 -2.98 10.63 -2.94
C VAL A 344 -2.58 9.23 -3.41
N ALA A 345 -2.33 9.06 -4.70
CA ALA A 345 -1.98 7.76 -5.25
C ALA A 345 -0.78 7.14 -4.52
N ASN A 346 -0.81 5.81 -4.49
CA ASN A 346 0.23 4.97 -3.91
C ASN A 346 0.21 3.59 -4.58
N ASN A 347 1.16 2.73 -4.22
CA ASN A 347 1.17 1.31 -4.58
C ASN A 347 -0.16 0.61 -4.27
N THR A 348 -0.87 0.97 -3.18
CA THR A 348 -2.20 0.44 -2.85
C THR A 348 -3.30 0.75 -3.87
N SER A 349 -3.15 1.82 -4.64
CA SER A 349 -4.14 2.27 -5.65
C SER A 349 -3.63 2.21 -7.08
N MET A 350 -2.33 2.00 -7.28
CA MET A 350 -1.65 1.82 -8.57
C MET A 350 -0.72 0.61 -8.47
N THR A 351 -1.29 -0.59 -8.61
CA THR A 351 -0.52 -1.83 -8.70
C THR A 351 0.10 -1.97 -10.08
N VAL A 352 1.35 -2.39 -10.17
CA VAL A 352 2.13 -2.44 -11.42
C VAL A 352 2.49 -3.88 -11.79
N ASP A 353 2.19 -4.25 -13.04
CA ASP A 353 2.59 -5.50 -13.70
C ASP A 353 3.88 -5.31 -14.51
N LEU A 354 4.62 -6.40 -14.73
CA LEU A 354 5.89 -6.42 -15.47
C LEU A 354 5.92 -7.50 -16.54
N LEU A 355 5.95 -7.06 -17.80
CA LEU A 355 6.05 -7.95 -18.96
C LEU A 355 7.49 -7.96 -19.48
N ARG A 356 8.08 -9.14 -19.69
CA ARG A 356 9.33 -9.29 -20.44
C ARG A 356 9.06 -9.15 -21.94
N ARG A 357 9.96 -8.47 -22.66
CA ARG A 357 9.88 -8.29 -24.12
C ARG A 357 11.01 -8.98 -24.87
#